data_AF-A0A7L4TGS7-F1
#
_entry.id   AF-A0A7L4TGS7-F1
#
_cell.length_a   1.000
_cell.length_b   1.000
_cell.length_c   1.000
_cell.angle_alpha   90.00
_cell.angle_beta   90.00
_cell.angle_gamma   90.00
#
_symmetry.space_group_name_H-M   'P 1'
#
loop_
_entity.id
_entity.type
_entity.pdbx_description
1 polymer ?
#
loop_
_entity_poly.entity_id
_entity_poly.type
_entity_poly.pdbx_seq_one_letter_code
_entity_poly.pdbx_strand_id
1 'polypeptide(L)'
;RDITTVTINGIEYARTYFVIGKNNPNYEKNQKLAEDLHYLLEKQYPGLSRGVLVKDGTGINGRYNQDLSENSILIEMGGVDNTLEESYRTTEALGEIISDYYWNSAEKVNN
;
A
#
# COMPACT_ATOMS: atom_id res chain seq x y z
N ARG A 1 -7.31 11.21 13.69
CA ARG A 1 -6.86 11.98 12.52
C ARG A 1 -5.33 12.01 12.33
N ASP A 2 -4.53 12.41 13.32
CA ASP A 2 -3.07 12.65 13.15
C ASP A 2 -2.24 11.47 12.62
N ILE A 3 -2.71 10.24 12.86
CA ILE A 3 -2.05 9.02 12.36
C ILE A 3 -2.43 8.73 10.91
N THR A 4 -3.61 9.17 10.47
CA THR A 4 -4.23 8.82 9.19
C THR A 4 -4.25 9.98 8.20
N THR A 5 -3.64 11.12 8.53
CA THR A 5 -3.49 12.27 7.62
C THR A 5 -2.02 12.66 7.49
N VAL A 6 -1.60 13.04 6.28
CA VAL A 6 -0.30 13.68 6.01
C VAL A 6 -0.52 14.95 5.21
N THR A 7 0.30 15.97 5.43
CA THR A 7 0.33 17.18 4.60
C THR A 7 1.56 17.14 3.69
N ILE A 8 1.33 17.12 2.38
CA ILE A 8 2.39 17.15 1.36
C ILE A 8 2.17 18.42 0.55
N ASN A 9 3.17 19.32 0.53
CA ASN A 9 3.12 20.60 -0.18
C ASN A 9 1.88 21.45 0.17
N GLY A 10 1.44 21.42 1.44
CA GLY A 10 0.27 22.16 1.91
C GLY A 10 -1.08 21.50 1.60
N ILE A 11 -1.09 20.33 0.96
CA ILE A 11 -2.29 19.56 0.64
C ILE A 11 -2.39 18.36 1.57
N GLU A 12 -3.56 18.12 2.14
CA GLU A 12 -3.80 17.00 3.06
C GLU A 12 -4.24 15.73 2.32
N TYR A 13 -3.69 14.59 2.70
CA TYR A 13 -3.97 13.28 2.13
C TYR A 13 -4.33 12.29 3.23
N ALA A 14 -5.20 11.33 2.92
CA ALA A 14 -5.49 10.20 3.78
C ALA A 14 -4.33 9.19 3.68
N ARG A 15 -3.59 8.96 4.76
CA ARG A 15 -2.44 8.04 4.73
C ARG A 15 -2.88 6.62 4.44
N THR A 16 -2.06 5.90 3.68
CA THR A 16 -2.32 4.50 3.31
C THR A 16 -1.42 3.53 4.06
N TYR A 17 -1.85 2.28 4.18
CA TYR A 17 -1.12 1.22 4.85
C TYR A 17 -1.29 -0.11 4.12
N PHE A 18 -0.19 -0.82 3.87
CA PHE A 18 -0.23 -2.13 3.23
C PHE A 18 -0.31 -3.22 4.30
N VAL A 19 -1.20 -4.19 4.13
CA VAL A 19 -1.38 -5.30 5.08
C VAL A 19 -1.04 -6.61 4.38
N ILE A 20 -0.15 -7.38 5.00
CA ILE A 20 0.29 -8.69 4.55
C ILE A 20 -0.04 -9.73 5.60
N GLY A 21 -0.68 -10.81 5.16
CA GLY A 21 -1.07 -11.93 6.01
C GLY A 21 -0.03 -13.03 6.02
N LYS A 22 0.60 -13.28 7.18
CA LYS A 22 1.62 -14.34 7.32
C LYS A 22 1.06 -15.77 7.32
N ASN A 23 -0.27 -15.93 7.32
CA ASN A 23 -0.89 -17.26 7.18
C ASN A 23 -0.95 -17.72 5.71
N ASN A 24 -0.48 -16.90 4.77
CA ASN A 24 -0.07 -17.34 3.44
C ASN A 24 1.37 -17.88 3.52
N PRO A 25 1.65 -19.16 3.20
CA PRO A 25 3.00 -19.73 3.28
C PRO A 25 3.99 -19.12 2.29
N ASN A 26 3.52 -18.36 1.28
CA ASN A 26 4.35 -17.66 0.30
C ASN A 26 4.19 -16.13 0.39
N TYR A 27 3.86 -15.61 1.58
CA TYR A 27 3.54 -14.20 1.78
C TYR A 27 4.67 -13.24 1.42
N GLU A 28 5.92 -13.71 1.38
CA GLU A 28 7.11 -12.91 1.10
C GLU A 28 7.03 -12.26 -0.29
N LYS A 29 6.37 -12.90 -1.26
CA LYS A 29 6.17 -12.31 -2.59
C LYS A 29 5.17 -11.15 -2.55
N ASN A 30 4.06 -11.32 -1.83
CA ASN A 30 3.09 -10.26 -1.58
C ASN A 30 3.72 -9.10 -0.78
N GLN A 31 4.55 -9.44 0.22
CA GLN A 31 5.31 -8.47 1.01
C GLN A 31 6.25 -7.66 0.14
N LYS A 32 7.01 -8.31 -0.76
CA LYS A 32 7.93 -7.62 -1.66
C LYS A 32 7.21 -6.61 -2.54
N LEU A 33 6.05 -6.98 -3.09
CA LEU A 33 5.21 -6.05 -3.85
C LEU A 33 4.76 -4.85 -2.99
N ALA A 34 4.27 -5.11 -1.78
CA ALA A 34 3.85 -4.05 -0.86
C ALA A 34 5.01 -3.11 -0.46
N GLU A 35 6.21 -3.65 -0.24
CA GLU A 35 7.42 -2.87 0.05
C GLU A 35 7.84 -2.00 -1.14
N ASP A 36 7.79 -2.53 -2.36
CA ASP A 36 8.12 -1.76 -3.56
C ASP A 36 7.16 -0.59 -3.76
N LEU A 37 5.85 -0.82 -3.61
CA LEU A 37 4.84 0.24 -3.68
C LEU A 37 5.00 1.25 -2.54
N HIS A 38 5.32 0.79 -1.32
CA HIS A 38 5.64 1.65 -0.20
C HIS A 38 6.82 2.58 -0.51
N TYR A 39 7.93 2.06 -1.01
CA TYR A 39 9.11 2.88 -1.32
C TYR A 39 8.87 3.83 -2.49
N LEU A 40 8.07 3.44 -3.49
CA LEU A 40 7.65 4.34 -4.56
C LEU A 40 6.76 5.47 -4.03
N LEU A 41 5.80 5.17 -3.14
CA LEU A 41 5.00 6.18 -2.46
C LEU A 41 5.88 7.12 -1.63
N GLU A 42 6.80 6.61 -0.80
CA GLU A 42 7.67 7.47 0.00
C GLU A 42 8.59 8.35 -0.84
N LYS A 43 8.98 7.90 -2.03
CA LYS A 43 9.78 8.68 -2.97
C LYS A 43 8.99 9.83 -3.61
N GLN A 44 7.75 9.59 -4.03
CA GLN A 44 6.95 10.57 -4.78
C GLN A 44 6.01 11.40 -3.89
N TYR A 45 5.50 10.80 -2.82
CA TYR A 45 4.57 11.35 -1.84
C TYR A 45 5.05 11.05 -0.41
N PRO A 46 6.12 11.73 0.07
CA PRO A 46 6.75 11.42 1.36
C PRO A 46 5.76 11.42 2.53
N GLY A 47 5.75 10.33 3.29
CA GLY A 47 4.87 10.14 4.44
C GLY A 47 3.43 9.74 4.10
N LEU A 48 3.05 9.63 2.81
CA LEU A 48 1.72 9.14 2.43
C LEU A 48 1.51 7.69 2.83
N SER A 49 2.56 6.87 2.76
CA SER A 49 2.51 5.51 3.25
C SER A 49 2.83 5.46 4.74
N ARG A 50 2.21 4.50 5.43
CA ARG A 50 2.52 4.14 6.82
C ARG A 50 3.42 2.90 6.89
N GLY A 51 3.82 2.35 5.74
CA GLY A 51 4.62 1.15 5.64
C GLY A 51 3.81 -0.12 5.35
N VAL A 52 4.44 -1.26 5.64
CA VAL A 52 3.87 -2.60 5.46
C VAL A 52 3.68 -3.24 6.82
N LEU A 53 2.45 -3.61 7.15
CA LEU A 53 2.12 -4.43 8.31
C LEU A 53 2.08 -5.90 7.94
N VAL A 54 2.99 -6.67 8.51
CA VAL A 54 2.88 -8.13 8.48
C VAL A 54 2.07 -8.57 9.71
N LYS A 55 0.88 -9.10 9.49
CA LYS A 55 0.03 -9.64 10.55
C LYS A 55 0.29 -11.13 10.75
N ASP A 56 0.58 -11.51 11.99
CA ASP A 56 0.75 -12.90 12.41
C ASP A 56 0.11 -13.18 13.78
N GLY A 57 -0.11 -14.46 14.09
CA GLY A 57 -0.61 -14.91 15.39
C GLY A 57 -1.92 -15.71 15.35
N THR A 58 -2.15 -16.45 16.44
CA THR A 58 -3.34 -17.29 16.62
C THR A 58 -4.61 -16.44 16.69
N GLY A 59 -5.62 -16.79 15.88
CA GLY A 59 -6.91 -16.08 15.84
C GLY A 59 -6.99 -14.94 14.83
N ILE A 60 -5.89 -14.60 14.14
CA ILE A 60 -5.92 -13.64 13.03
C ILE A 60 -6.28 -14.39 11.74
N ASN A 61 -7.30 -13.93 11.02
CA ASN A 61 -7.56 -14.38 9.65
C ASN A 61 -6.53 -13.73 8.70
N GLY A 62 -5.27 -14.12 8.87
CA GLY A 62 -4.10 -13.53 8.21
C GLY A 62 -3.84 -14.10 6.82
N ARG A 63 -4.90 -14.41 6.05
CA ARG A 63 -4.77 -14.82 4.64
C ARG A 63 -5.13 -13.70 3.67
N TYR A 64 -6.20 -12.94 3.94
CA TYR A 64 -6.63 -11.80 3.11
C TYR A 64 -6.74 -12.10 1.60
N ASN A 65 -7.00 -13.35 1.22
CA ASN A 65 -6.96 -13.87 -0.17
C ASN A 65 -5.61 -13.71 -0.89
N GLN A 66 -4.53 -13.43 -0.15
CA GLN A 66 -3.19 -13.24 -0.70
C GLN A 66 -2.55 -14.57 -1.14
N ASP A 67 -3.09 -15.68 -0.66
CA ASP A 67 -2.74 -17.03 -1.12
C ASP A 67 -3.28 -17.36 -2.52
N LEU A 68 -4.24 -16.58 -3.05
CA LEU A 68 -4.78 -16.77 -4.41
C LEU A 68 -3.88 -16.19 -5.50
N SER A 69 -2.99 -15.24 -5.16
CA SER A 69 -2.07 -14.62 -6.11
C SER A 69 -0.89 -13.97 -5.39
N GLU A 70 0.31 -14.17 -5.93
CA GLU A 70 1.55 -13.54 -5.46
C GLU A 70 1.53 -12.01 -5.60
N ASN A 71 0.60 -11.47 -6.40
CA ASN A 71 0.38 -10.03 -6.63
C ASN A 71 -0.82 -9.47 -5.85
N SER A 72 -1.47 -10.25 -4.99
CA SER A 72 -2.61 -9.78 -4.19
C SER A 72 -2.12 -9.10 -2.90
N ILE A 73 -2.58 -7.88 -2.64
CA ILE A 73 -2.26 -7.13 -1.41
C ILE A 73 -3.52 -6.43 -0.89
N LEU A 74 -3.57 -6.19 0.42
CA LEU A 74 -4.62 -5.37 1.05
C LEU A 74 -4.05 -3.98 1.32
N ILE A 75 -4.79 -2.95 0.90
CA ILE A 75 -4.44 -1.54 1.09
C ILE A 75 -5.53 -0.91 1.95
N GLU A 76 -5.14 -0.41 3.12
CA GLU A 76 -5.99 0.40 3.98
C GLU A 76 -5.76 1.88 3.65
N MET A 77 -6.82 2.69 3.64
CA MET A 77 -6.75 4.12 3.29
C MET A 77 -7.49 4.96 4.33
N GLY A 78 -6.75 5.87 4.97
CA GLY A 78 -7.30 6.80 5.95
C GLY A 78 -7.86 6.12 7.21
N GLY A 79 -8.84 6.78 7.80
CA GLY A 79 -9.62 6.37 8.96
C GLY A 79 -10.89 7.20 9.06
N VAL A 80 -11.70 6.98 10.11
CA VAL A 80 -13.03 7.59 10.27
C VAL A 80 -13.04 9.13 10.29
N ASP A 81 -11.89 9.74 10.59
CA ASP A 81 -11.74 11.21 10.66
C ASP A 81 -11.24 11.84 9.35
N ASN A 82 -10.97 11.03 8.31
CA ASN A 82 -10.52 11.56 7.02
C ASN A 82 -11.70 12.04 6.18
N THR A 83 -11.49 13.10 5.39
CA THR A 83 -12.50 13.55 4.43
C THR A 83 -12.48 12.70 3.17
N LEU A 84 -13.56 12.74 2.40
CA LEU A 84 -13.62 12.06 1.12
C LEU A 84 -12.61 12.64 0.12
N GLU A 85 -12.36 13.95 0.14
CA GLU A 85 -11.37 14.56 -0.74
C GLU A 85 -9.94 14.11 -0.42
N GLU A 86 -9.60 13.92 0.86
CA GLU A 86 -8.30 13.36 1.27
C GLU A 86 -8.09 11.94 0.72
N SER A 87 -9.16 11.12 0.73
CA SER A 87 -9.15 9.76 0.18
C SER A 87 -9.05 9.76 -1.34
N TYR A 88 -9.72 10.67 -2.05
CA TYR A 88 -9.61 10.76 -3.51
C TYR A 88 -8.21 11.13 -3.95
N ARG A 89 -7.58 12.14 -3.33
CA ARG A 89 -6.19 12.50 -3.63
C ARG A 89 -5.22 11.34 -3.38
N THR A 90 -5.48 10.55 -2.35
CA THR A 90 -4.68 9.35 -2.04
C THR A 90 -4.89 8.26 -3.08
N THR A 91 -6.12 8.08 -3.55
CA THR A 91 -6.47 7.11 -4.59
C THR A 91 -5.79 7.46 -5.91
N GLU A 92 -5.77 8.74 -6.28
CA GLU A 92 -5.04 9.24 -7.45
C GLU A 92 -3.54 8.93 -7.34
N ALA A 93 -2.91 9.31 -6.23
CA ALA A 93 -1.49 9.02 -5.97
C ALA A 93 -1.19 7.51 -6.03
N LEU A 94 -2.05 6.66 -5.44
CA LEU A 94 -1.91 5.20 -5.54
C LEU A 94 -2.02 4.69 -6.98
N GLY A 95 -2.94 5.24 -7.77
CA GLY A 95 -3.09 4.89 -9.19
C GLY A 95 -1.82 5.17 -9.99
N GLU A 96 -1.22 6.34 -9.77
CA GLU A 96 0.07 6.72 -10.37
C GLU A 96 1.18 5.74 -9.96
N ILE A 97 1.33 5.46 -8.66
CA ILE A 97 2.37 4.54 -8.17
C ILE A 97 2.20 3.12 -8.71
N ILE A 98 0.97 2.61 -8.77
CA ILE A 98 0.69 1.26 -9.30
C ILE A 98 0.99 1.21 -10.81
N SER A 99 0.61 2.25 -11.54
CA SER A 99 0.92 2.37 -12.97
C SER A 99 2.43 2.41 -13.21
N ASP A 100 3.15 3.25 -12.47
CA ASP A 100 4.62 3.35 -12.54
C ASP A 100 5.28 2.01 -12.23
N TYR A 101 4.86 1.33 -11.16
CA TYR A 101 5.40 0.01 -10.81
C TYR A 101 5.19 -1.00 -11.94
N TYR A 102 3.97 -1.04 -12.51
CA TYR A 102 3.61 -1.98 -13.56
C TYR A 102 4.45 -1.78 -14.83
N TRP A 103 4.52 -0.55 -15.35
CA TRP A 103 5.23 -0.26 -16.59
C TRP A 103 6.75 -0.37 -16.46
N ASN A 104 7.33 0.11 -15.35
CA ASN A 104 8.76 -0.06 -15.09
C ASN A 104 9.15 -1.54 -14.89
N SER A 105 8.23 -2.36 -14.38
CA SER A 105 8.45 -3.80 -14.28
C SER A 105 8.35 -4.47 -15.64
N ALA A 106 7.38 -4.09 -16.47
CA ALA A 106 7.21 -4.62 -17.84
C ALA A 106 8.42 -4.33 -18.74
N GLU A 107 9.00 -3.12 -18.66
CA GLU A 107 10.20 -2.76 -19.42
C GLU A 107 11.43 -3.59 -19.03
N LYS A 108 11.54 -4.02 -17.77
CA LYS A 108 12.64 -4.90 -17.32
C LYS A 108 12.52 -6.34 -17.82
N VAL A 109 11.33 -6.79 -18.20
CA VAL A 109 11.13 -8.16 -18.74
C VAL A 109 11.38 -8.22 -20.26
N ASN A 110 11.33 -7.06 -20.93
CA ASN A 110 11.49 -6.93 -22.39
C ASN A 110 12.93 -6.63 -22.83
N ASN A 111 13.89 -6.59 -21.89
CA ASN A 111 15.33 -6.41 -22.12
C ASN A 111 16.12 -7.61 -21.58
#